data_AF-A0A2P2KMB4-F1
#
_entry.id   AF-A0A2P2KMB4-F1
#
_cell.length_a   1.000
_cell.length_b   1.000
_cell.length_c   1.000
_cell.angle_alpha   90.00
_cell.angle_beta   90.00
_cell.angle_gamma   90.00
#
_symmetry.space_group_name_H-M   'P 1'
#
loop_
_entity.id
_entity.type
_entity.pdbx_description
1 polymer ?
#
loop_
_entity_poly.entity_id
_entity_poly.type
_entity_poly.pdbx_seq_one_letter_code
_entity_poly.pdbx_strand_id
1 'polypeptide(L)'
;MGPLILNAFDLIILSQGLNLATLFDRGQDSVKYYTRFISQKPANVVLSTMEVVAQSMGFKTHIRNYKMRVEGLSTNETGHFSVILEVFEVAPTFLMVDMQKASGDASEYLKFYKNFSSNLEDIIWKPPTESSKSRTVKAKSKRR
;
A
#
# COMPACT_ATOMS: atom_id res chain seq x y z
N MET A 1 -1.10 16.23 -16.60
CA MET A 1 -0.72 16.44 -15.17
C MET A 1 -0.27 15.09 -14.62
N GLY A 2 0.68 15.06 -13.68
CA GLY A 2 1.18 13.84 -13.03
C GLY A 2 0.75 13.75 -11.55
N PRO A 3 1.17 12.69 -10.83
CA PRO A 3 1.04 12.59 -9.38
C PRO A 3 1.65 13.79 -8.65
N LEU A 4 1.19 14.06 -7.42
CA LEU A 4 1.86 15.03 -6.55
C LEU A 4 3.23 14.49 -6.14
N ILE A 5 4.23 15.38 -6.07
CA ILE A 5 5.58 15.02 -5.62
C ILE A 5 5.62 15.12 -4.09
N LEU A 6 6.08 14.07 -3.42
CA LEU A 6 6.39 14.07 -1.99
C LEU A 6 7.90 14.00 -1.82
N ASN A 7 8.45 15.01 -1.16
CA ASN A 7 9.86 15.04 -0.84
C ASN A 7 10.18 14.20 0.40
N ALA A 8 11.46 14.11 0.77
CA ALA A 8 11.90 13.33 1.92
C ALA A 8 11.30 13.79 3.26
N PHE A 9 11.09 15.10 3.46
CA PHE A 9 10.45 15.62 4.67
C PHE A 9 8.97 15.26 4.72
N ASP A 10 8.26 15.32 3.60
CA ASP A 10 6.86 14.90 3.53
C ASP A 10 6.73 13.42 3.91
N LEU A 11 7.63 12.56 3.42
CA LEU A 11 7.68 11.14 3.77
C LEU A 11 7.94 10.89 5.26
N ILE A 12 8.80 11.70 5.87
CA ILE A 12 9.09 11.61 7.32
C ILE A 12 7.82 11.93 8.12
N ILE A 13 7.07 12.97 7.75
CA ILE A 13 5.83 13.39 8.43
C ILE A 13 4.77 12.27 8.39
N LEU A 14 4.75 11.45 7.32
CA LEU A 14 3.86 10.29 7.20
C LEU A 14 4.24 9.09 8.10
N SER A 15 5.31 9.21 8.88
CA SER A 15 5.68 8.20 9.89
C SER A 15 4.69 8.18 11.04
N GLN A 16 4.21 7.00 11.39
CA GLN A 16 3.32 6.82 12.54
C GLN A 16 3.97 7.26 13.87
N GLY A 17 5.31 7.27 13.96
CA GLY A 17 6.01 7.77 15.14
C GLY A 17 5.85 9.28 15.38
N LEU A 18 5.47 10.02 14.33
CA LEU A 18 5.19 11.46 14.40
C LEU A 18 3.68 11.77 14.40
N ASN A 19 2.83 10.74 14.31
CA ASN A 19 1.37 10.91 14.30
C ASN A 19 0.78 10.86 15.72
N LEU A 20 0.56 12.05 16.29
CA LEU A 20 -0.02 12.21 17.63
C LEU A 20 -1.52 11.91 17.72
N ALA A 21 -2.24 11.74 16.60
CA ALA A 21 -3.67 11.42 16.63
C ALA A 21 -3.96 10.12 17.41
N THR A 22 -3.03 9.17 17.34
CA THR A 22 -3.10 7.88 18.05
C THR A 22 -3.16 8.01 19.58
N LEU A 23 -2.70 9.12 20.17
CA LEU A 23 -2.82 9.37 21.61
C LEU A 23 -4.27 9.58 22.07
N PHE A 24 -5.18 9.85 21.13
CA PHE A 24 -6.58 10.14 21.41
C PHE A 24 -7.51 8.97 21.06
N ASP A 25 -6.99 7.86 20.50
CA ASP A 25 -7.78 6.66 20.21
C ASP A 25 -8.08 5.91 21.52
N ARG A 26 -9.36 5.89 21.91
CA ARG A 26 -9.85 5.33 23.17
C ARG A 26 -9.95 3.79 23.16
N GLY A 27 -8.84 3.10 22.87
CA GLY A 27 -8.74 1.64 23.00
C GLY A 27 -9.13 0.85 21.75
N GLN A 28 -9.06 1.45 20.55
CA GLN A 28 -9.04 0.66 19.33
C GLN A 28 -7.63 0.10 19.16
N ASP A 29 -7.49 -1.22 19.05
CA ASP A 29 -6.22 -1.88 18.70
C ASP A 29 -5.75 -1.34 17.34
N SER A 30 -5.03 -0.22 17.35
CA SER A 30 -4.41 0.37 16.17
C SER A 30 -3.19 -0.45 15.84
N VAL A 31 -3.38 -1.73 15.51
CA VAL A 31 -2.35 -2.54 14.88
C VAL A 31 -1.94 -1.76 13.63
N LYS A 32 -0.71 -1.28 13.67
CA LYS A 32 -0.12 -0.35 12.71
C LYS A 32 -0.05 -1.00 11.33
N TYR A 33 -1.11 -0.89 10.55
CA TYR A 33 -1.10 -1.38 9.17
C TYR A 33 -0.47 -0.31 8.28
N TYR A 34 0.76 -0.57 7.83
CA TYR A 34 1.36 0.19 6.74
C TYR A 34 0.61 -0.18 5.45
N THR A 35 -0.45 0.56 5.13
CA THR A 35 -1.25 0.38 3.92
C THR A 35 -0.67 1.20 2.77
N ARG A 36 0.63 1.02 2.56
CA ARG A 36 1.43 1.74 1.57
C ARG A 36 2.28 0.76 0.79
N PHE A 37 2.37 0.96 -0.52
CA PHE A 37 3.30 0.21 -1.36
C PHE A 37 3.98 1.14 -2.36
N ILE A 38 5.09 0.67 -2.91
CA ILE A 38 5.88 1.39 -3.91
C ILE A 38 5.72 0.70 -5.26
N SER A 39 5.73 1.46 -6.35
CA SER A 39 5.75 0.96 -7.72
C SER A 39 6.80 1.68 -8.56
N GLN A 40 7.38 0.96 -9.53
CA GLN A 40 8.19 1.55 -10.61
C GLN A 40 7.43 1.61 -11.94
N LYS A 41 6.15 1.22 -11.95
CA LYS A 41 5.32 1.30 -13.14
C LYS A 41 4.90 2.76 -13.38
N PRO A 42 4.65 3.15 -14.64
CA PRO A 42 4.11 4.47 -14.96
C PRO A 42 2.80 4.74 -14.20
N ALA A 43 2.58 5.99 -13.79
CA ALA A 43 1.45 6.36 -12.92
C ALA A 43 0.07 6.01 -13.51
N ASN A 44 -0.09 6.13 -14.83
CA ASN A 44 -1.31 5.73 -15.53
C ASN A 44 -1.55 4.22 -15.46
N VAL A 45 -0.49 3.40 -15.53
CA VAL A 45 -0.55 1.94 -15.43
C VAL A 45 -0.90 1.52 -14.01
N VAL A 46 -0.29 2.16 -13.00
CA VAL A 46 -0.62 1.92 -11.59
C VAL A 46 -2.10 2.21 -11.34
N LEU A 47 -2.56 3.39 -11.75
CA LEU A 47 -3.93 3.84 -11.53
C LEU A 47 -4.98 2.97 -12.25
N SER A 48 -4.73 2.61 -13.52
CA SER A 48 -5.66 1.76 -14.27
C SER A 48 -5.70 0.32 -13.75
N THR A 49 -4.56 -0.23 -13.32
CA THR A 49 -4.50 -1.57 -12.74
C THR A 49 -5.25 -1.61 -11.41
N MET A 50 -5.05 -0.60 -10.56
CA MET A 50 -5.80 -0.43 -9.31
C MET A 50 -7.32 -0.34 -9.56
N GLU A 51 -7.73 0.41 -10.59
CA GLU A 51 -9.14 0.53 -10.96
C GLU A 51 -9.75 -0.81 -11.38
N VAL A 52 -9.09 -1.52 -12.32
CA VAL A 52 -9.55 -2.82 -12.82
C VAL A 52 -9.67 -3.84 -11.69
N VAL A 53 -8.69 -3.88 -10.78
CA VAL A 53 -8.72 -4.78 -9.61
C VAL A 53 -9.84 -4.40 -8.65
N ALA A 54 -10.03 -3.11 -8.34
CA ALA A 54 -11.12 -2.69 -7.45
C ALA A 54 -12.50 -3.04 -8.04
N GLN A 55 -12.69 -2.83 -9.35
CA GLN A 55 -13.92 -3.17 -10.05
C GLN A 55 -14.16 -4.68 -10.13
N SER A 56 -13.13 -5.49 -10.37
CA SER A 56 -13.26 -6.96 -10.38
C SER A 56 -13.61 -7.53 -9.00
N MET A 57 -13.23 -6.83 -7.94
CA MET A 57 -13.64 -7.12 -6.56
C MET A 57 -15.08 -6.64 -6.23
N GLY A 58 -15.80 -6.05 -7.19
CA GLY A 58 -17.18 -5.61 -7.04
C GLY A 58 -17.36 -4.21 -6.46
N PHE A 59 -16.29 -3.41 -6.37
CA PHE A 59 -16.37 -2.04 -5.87
C PHE A 59 -16.59 -1.03 -6.99
N LYS A 60 -17.21 0.10 -6.65
CA LYS A 60 -17.29 1.27 -7.52
C LYS A 60 -16.03 2.11 -7.34
N THR A 61 -15.51 2.64 -8.44
CA THR A 61 -14.32 3.51 -8.45
C THR A 61 -14.66 4.91 -8.94
N HIS A 62 -14.02 5.91 -8.36
CA HIS A 62 -14.02 7.28 -8.88
C HIS A 62 -12.62 7.85 -8.82
N ILE A 63 -12.10 8.30 -9.96
CA ILE A 63 -10.72 8.78 -10.08
C ILE A 63 -10.71 10.26 -10.42
N ARG A 64 -9.89 11.02 -9.69
CA ARG A 64 -9.60 12.42 -9.97
C ARG A 64 -8.20 12.76 -9.50
N ASN A 65 -7.39 13.39 -10.36
CA ASN A 65 -6.04 13.88 -10.00
C ASN A 65 -5.15 12.82 -9.29
N TYR A 66 -5.05 11.61 -9.83
CA TYR A 66 -4.27 10.50 -9.23
C TYR A 66 -4.72 10.05 -7.83
N LYS A 67 -5.94 10.44 -7.46
CA LYS A 67 -6.64 9.99 -6.28
C LYS A 67 -7.83 9.14 -6.72
N MET A 68 -7.90 7.91 -6.23
CA MET A 68 -8.98 6.96 -6.49
C MET A 68 -9.78 6.76 -5.21
N ARG A 69 -11.08 6.97 -5.30
CA ARG A 69 -12.04 6.57 -4.25
C ARG A 69 -12.65 5.24 -4.65
N VAL A 70 -12.61 4.28 -3.73
CA VAL A 70 -13.24 2.96 -3.83
C VAL A 70 -14.40 2.91 -2.87
N GLU A 71 -15.57 2.48 -3.36
CA GLU A 71 -16.80 2.46 -2.59
C GLU A 71 -17.55 1.15 -2.78
N GLY A 72 -18.10 0.61 -1.70
CA GLY A 72 -18.88 -0.62 -1.70
C GLY A 72 -19.82 -0.70 -0.52
N LEU A 73 -20.60 -1.77 -0.49
CA LEU A 73 -21.42 -2.11 0.67
C LEU A 73 -20.53 -2.75 1.74
N SER A 74 -20.74 -2.38 3.00
CA SER A 74 -20.04 -3.03 4.11
C SER A 74 -20.55 -4.45 4.33
N THR A 75 -19.66 -5.37 4.70
CA THR A 75 -20.00 -6.78 5.00
C THR A 75 -20.80 -6.97 6.28
N ASN A 76 -20.87 -5.95 7.16
CA ASN A 76 -21.45 -6.04 8.51
C ASN A 76 -22.81 -5.31 8.65
N GLU A 77 -23.51 -5.08 7.53
CA GLU A 77 -24.86 -4.50 7.39
C GLU A 77 -25.04 -2.97 7.62
N THR A 78 -25.78 -2.34 6.69
CA THR A 78 -26.22 -0.92 6.59
C THR A 78 -25.18 0.20 6.49
N GLY A 79 -23.88 -0.11 6.47
CA GLY A 79 -22.82 0.89 6.31
C GLY A 79 -22.24 0.99 4.89
N HIS A 80 -21.68 2.15 4.56
CA HIS A 80 -20.84 2.32 3.37
C HIS A 80 -19.37 2.03 3.72
N PHE A 81 -18.74 1.15 2.95
CA PHE A 81 -17.30 0.97 2.95
C PHE A 81 -16.69 1.97 1.95
N SER A 82 -15.69 2.75 2.39
CA SER A 82 -14.99 3.66 1.48
C SER A 82 -13.52 3.78 1.81
N VAL A 83 -12.70 3.70 0.75
CA VAL A 83 -11.25 3.81 0.80
C VAL A 83 -10.79 4.83 -0.21
N ILE A 84 -9.76 5.59 0.16
CA ILE A 84 -9.08 6.52 -0.70
C ILE A 84 -7.69 5.97 -0.98
N LEU A 85 -7.29 5.93 -2.24
CA LEU A 85 -5.95 5.62 -2.68
C LEU A 85 -5.39 6.85 -3.37
N GLU A 86 -4.18 7.24 -3.01
CA GLU A 86 -3.53 8.41 -3.60
C GLU A 86 -2.13 8.03 -4.07
N VAL A 87 -1.82 8.38 -5.32
CA VAL A 87 -0.53 8.11 -5.95
C VAL A 87 0.33 9.36 -5.83
N PHE A 88 1.56 9.17 -5.34
CA PHE A 88 2.56 10.22 -5.18
C PHE A 88 3.85 9.82 -5.88
N GLU A 89 4.54 10.79 -6.48
CA GLU A 89 5.92 10.62 -6.93
C GLU A 89 6.85 10.89 -5.75
N VAL A 90 7.66 9.90 -5.38
CA VAL A 90 8.60 10.00 -4.24
C VAL A 90 10.06 10.03 -4.68
N ALA A 91 10.32 9.61 -5.91
CA ALA A 91 11.57 9.76 -6.64
C ALA A 91 11.29 9.60 -8.15
N PRO A 92 12.21 9.97 -9.06
CA PRO A 92 11.94 10.01 -10.51
C PRO A 92 11.38 8.73 -11.14
N THR A 93 11.62 7.58 -10.52
CA THR A 93 11.13 6.26 -10.99
C THR A 93 10.28 5.54 -9.96
N PHE A 94 10.00 6.15 -8.81
CA PHE A 94 9.28 5.52 -7.73
C PHE A 94 8.02 6.30 -7.40
N LEU A 95 6.90 5.59 -7.51
CA LEU A 95 5.61 6.03 -7.06
C LEU A 95 5.27 5.35 -5.74
N MET A 96 4.70 6.10 -4.82
CA MET A 96 4.10 5.57 -3.61
C MET A 96 2.59 5.63 -3.75
N VAL A 97 1.93 4.53 -3.42
CA VAL A 97 0.47 4.47 -3.29
C VAL A 97 0.14 4.41 -1.81
N ASP A 98 -0.55 5.43 -1.32
CA ASP A 98 -1.06 5.47 0.05
C ASP A 98 -2.55 5.18 0.06
N MET A 99 -2.93 4.16 0.82
CA MET A 99 -4.32 3.78 1.03
C MET A 99 -4.76 4.28 2.40
N GLN A 100 -5.92 4.93 2.46
CA GLN A 100 -6.51 5.48 3.66
C GLN A 100 -7.97 5.07 3.78
N LYS A 101 -8.38 4.64 4.98
CA LYS A 101 -9.78 4.35 5.30
C LYS A 101 -10.57 5.67 5.38
N ALA A 102 -11.63 5.80 4.59
CA ALA A 102 -12.54 6.95 4.66
C ALA A 102 -13.82 6.62 5.45
N SER A 103 -14.37 5.41 5.30
CA SER A 103 -15.54 4.91 6.03
C SER A 103 -15.49 3.39 6.16
N GLY A 104 -16.17 2.85 7.17
CA GLY A 104 -16.22 1.42 7.46
C GLY A 104 -15.30 0.99 8.61
N ASP A 105 -15.35 -0.29 8.93
CA ASP A 105 -14.63 -0.90 10.03
C ASP A 105 -13.13 -1.09 9.73
N ALA A 106 -12.29 -1.05 10.77
CA ALA A 106 -10.84 -1.22 10.62
C ALA A 106 -10.46 -2.63 10.15
N SER A 107 -11.18 -3.67 10.60
CA SER A 107 -10.91 -5.06 10.20
C SER A 107 -11.33 -5.31 8.74
N GLU A 108 -12.44 -4.70 8.30
CA GLU A 108 -12.91 -4.73 6.92
C GLU A 108 -11.90 -4.05 6.00
N TYR A 109 -11.40 -2.87 6.39
CA TYR A 109 -10.34 -2.15 5.68
C TYR A 109 -9.07 -2.98 5.52
N LEU A 110 -8.62 -3.66 6.58
CA LEU A 110 -7.43 -4.50 6.50
C LEU A 110 -7.62 -5.69 5.56
N LYS A 111 -8.78 -6.35 5.63
CA LYS A 111 -9.13 -7.47 4.73
C LYS A 111 -9.11 -7.00 3.28
N PHE A 112 -9.71 -5.84 3.01
CA PHE A 112 -9.67 -5.20 1.71
C PHE A 112 -8.23 -4.92 1.27
N TYR A 113 -7.40 -4.25 2.08
CA TYR A 113 -6.01 -3.95 1.72
C TYR A 113 -5.21 -5.21 1.37
N LYS A 114 -5.33 -6.26 2.18
CA LYS A 114 -4.63 -7.53 1.94
C LYS A 114 -5.04 -8.16 0.61
N ASN A 115 -6.35 -8.28 0.36
CA ASN A 115 -6.87 -8.85 -0.87
C ASN A 115 -6.54 -7.99 -2.09
N PHE A 116 -6.71 -6.67 -1.98
CA PHE A 116 -6.40 -5.72 -3.04
C PHE A 116 -4.91 -5.77 -3.40
N SER A 117 -4.03 -5.75 -2.41
CA SER A 117 -2.57 -5.78 -2.64
C SER A 117 -2.09 -7.09 -3.24
N SER A 118 -2.68 -8.25 -2.86
CA SER A 118 -2.34 -9.53 -3.49
C SER A 118 -2.74 -9.61 -4.97
N ASN A 119 -3.76 -8.86 -5.38
CA ASN A 119 -4.15 -8.76 -6.79
C ASN A 119 -3.32 -7.71 -7.56
N LEU A 120 -2.40 -7.00 -6.89
CA LEU A 120 -1.53 -5.98 -7.47
C LEU A 120 -0.05 -6.36 -7.45
N GLU A 121 0.28 -7.63 -7.20
CA GLU A 121 1.67 -8.07 -7.07
C GLU A 121 2.57 -7.69 -8.26
N ASP A 122 2.02 -7.66 -9.48
CA ASP A 122 2.76 -7.33 -10.71
C ASP A 122 3.19 -5.85 -10.81
N ILE A 123 2.55 -4.97 -10.04
CA ILE A 123 2.88 -3.54 -10.00
C ILE A 123 3.59 -3.13 -8.70
N ILE A 124 3.57 -3.98 -7.67
CA ILE A 124 4.27 -3.72 -6.40
C ILE A 124 5.76 -3.99 -6.59
N TRP A 125 6.57 -2.95 -6.37
CA TRP A 125 8.01 -3.07 -6.40
C TRP A 125 8.51 -3.86 -5.19
N LYS A 126 9.33 -4.88 -5.44
CA LYS A 126 10.05 -5.66 -4.43
C LYS A 126 11.54 -5.35 -4.60
N PRO A 127 12.28 -5.03 -3.52
CA PRO A 127 13.72 -4.83 -3.64
C PRO A 127 14.37 -6.12 -4.16
N PRO A 128 15.47 -6.01 -4.94
CA PRO A 128 16.24 -7.19 -5.30
C PRO A 128 16.65 -7.90 -4.01
N THR A 129 16.12 -9.11 -3.79
CA THR A 129 16.57 -9.95 -2.70
C THR A 129 18.05 -10.21 -2.96
N GLU A 130 18.92 -9.86 -2.01
CA GLU A 130 20.28 -10.39 -2.04
C GLU A 130 20.13 -11.91 -2.02
N SER A 131 20.45 -12.56 -3.15
CA SER A 131 20.60 -13.99 -3.16
C SER A 131 21.80 -14.29 -2.26
N SER A 132 21.54 -14.61 -0.99
CA SER A 132 22.51 -15.21 -0.09
C SER A 132 22.95 -16.55 -0.70
N LYS A 133 23.89 -16.51 -1.64
CA LYS A 133 24.65 -17.68 -2.06
C LYS A 133 25.58 -18.00 -0.91
N SER A 134 25.12 -18.82 0.04
CA SER A 134 26.00 -19.50 0.97
C SER A 134 26.91 -20.45 0.16
N ARG A 135 28.04 -19.94 -0.33
CA ARG A 135 29.16 -20.79 -0.75
C ARG A 135 29.77 -21.38 0.50
N THR A 136 29.22 -22.51 0.94
CA THR A 136 29.92 -23.37 1.89
C THR A 136 31.08 -24.03 1.16
N VAL A 137 32.24 -23.38 1.16
CA VAL A 137 33.49 -24.02 0.74
C VAL A 137 33.86 -24.99 1.87
N LYS A 138 33.55 -26.28 1.70
CA LYS A 138 34.05 -27.34 2.58
C LYS A 138 35.57 -27.42 2.44
N ALA A 139 36.31 -26.85 3.39
CA ALA A 139 37.73 -27.13 3.56
C ALA A 139 37.89 -28.60 3.98
N LYS A 140 38.43 -29.44 3.08
CA LYS A 140 38.88 -30.79 3.41
C LYS A 140 40.12 -30.69 4.30
N SER A 141 39.96 -30.88 5.60
CA SER A 141 41.06 -31.14 6.52
C SER A 141 41.60 -32.55 6.27
N LYS A 142 42.75 -32.65 5.60
CA LYS A 142 43.52 -33.89 5.44
C LYS A 142 44.38 -34.05 6.70
N ARG A 143 43.97 -34.90 7.65
CA ARG A 143 44.83 -35.34 8.76
C ARG A 143 46.01 -36.14 8.17
N ARG A 144 47.22 -35.70 8.47
CA ARG A 144 48.45 -36.49 8.44
C ARG A 144 48.73 -36.98 9.85
#